data_AF-A0A6V8LEP9-F1
#
_entry.id   AF-A0A6V8LEP9-F1
#
_cell.length_a   1.000
_cell.length_b   1.000
_cell.length_c   1.000
_cell.angle_alpha   90.00
_cell.angle_beta   90.00
_cell.angle_gamma   90.00
#
_symmetry.space_group_name_H-M   'P 1'
#
loop_
_entity.id
_entity.type
_entity.pdbx_description
1 polymer ?
#
loop_
_entity_poly.entity_id
_entity_poly.type
_entity_poly.pdbx_seq_one_letter_code
_entity_poly.pdbx_strand_id
1 'polypeptide(L)'
;MFLIRTAGVVLCAALAACTPSARPGAWVAPAPSSPPADVTLAFAGDVHFAGRTAALLDRPETAFGPIAATLAAADVAMVNLETAVTTRGTPEPKEFLFRAPASAYAAVKAAGVDVVSLANNHALDYGRTGLADTVAAARSAGVPAVGAGADAAAAYAAWTTTVRGTTIAFLGFSQVGELWERWRATEARAGIAMAHERARAVAAVRTASAGADVVVVYVHWGQEGNDCPTAQMRGFATAMARAGADVVIGTHAHLLLGDGWLDRTYVQYGLGNFLWWRDDAYSNDTGVLRVTLRGGTVAATELVPAVISRRTGQPALPAARESARIQSKYVDLRGCTGL
;
A
#
# COMPACT_ATOMS: atom_id res chain seq x y z
N MET A 1 -55.51 -17.91 -103.30
CA MET A 1 -54.15 -17.38 -103.56
C MET A 1 -53.38 -17.48 -102.24
N PHE A 2 -52.34 -18.32 -102.24
CA PHE A 2 -51.24 -18.43 -101.28
C PHE A 2 -51.24 -17.51 -100.04
N LEU A 3 -51.21 -18.06 -98.82
CA LEU A 3 -49.96 -18.28 -98.06
C LEU A 3 -50.24 -18.71 -96.61
N ILE A 4 -49.49 -19.74 -96.22
CA ILE A 4 -49.33 -20.33 -94.89
C ILE A 4 -48.69 -19.30 -93.94
N ARG A 5 -49.20 -19.18 -92.71
CA ARG A 5 -48.40 -18.77 -91.54
C ARG A 5 -48.84 -19.51 -90.28
N THR A 6 -47.96 -20.40 -89.84
CA THR A 6 -47.90 -21.01 -88.52
C THR A 6 -47.19 -20.07 -87.53
N ALA A 7 -47.74 -19.94 -86.32
CA ALA A 7 -47.07 -19.52 -85.08
C ALA A 7 -47.99 -20.01 -83.94
N GLY A 8 -47.63 -20.91 -83.04
CA GLY A 8 -46.36 -21.06 -82.32
C GLY A 8 -46.62 -20.66 -80.88
N VAL A 9 -47.25 -21.54 -80.08
CA VAL A 9 -47.50 -21.33 -78.65
C VAL A 9 -46.16 -21.42 -77.91
N VAL A 10 -45.71 -20.32 -77.33
CA VAL A 10 -44.52 -20.28 -76.46
C VAL A 10 -44.97 -20.50 -75.02
N LEU A 11 -44.54 -21.62 -74.45
CA LEU A 11 -44.67 -21.96 -73.04
C LEU A 11 -43.57 -21.22 -72.26
N CYS A 12 -43.93 -20.24 -71.42
CA CYS A 12 -43.00 -19.62 -70.49
C CYS A 12 -42.71 -20.58 -69.33
N ALA A 13 -41.59 -21.30 -69.40
CA ALA A 13 -41.00 -21.98 -68.25
C ALA A 13 -40.13 -20.98 -67.48
N ALA A 14 -40.51 -20.67 -66.24
CA ALA A 14 -39.70 -19.88 -65.32
C ALA A 14 -38.48 -20.71 -64.88
N LEU A 15 -37.28 -20.31 -65.31
CA LEU A 15 -36.03 -20.82 -64.76
C LEU A 15 -35.74 -20.11 -63.44
N ALA A 16 -35.88 -20.83 -62.33
CA ALA A 16 -35.37 -20.40 -61.04
C ALA A 16 -33.84 -20.38 -61.10
N ALA A 17 -33.24 -19.20 -60.99
CA ALA A 17 -31.80 -19.05 -60.85
C ALA A 17 -31.39 -19.47 -59.43
N CYS A 18 -30.62 -20.56 -59.32
CA CYS A 18 -29.93 -20.91 -58.08
C CYS A 18 -28.85 -19.86 -57.79
N THR A 19 -29.06 -19.02 -56.79
CA THR A 19 -28.02 -18.19 -56.19
C THR A 19 -27.03 -19.08 -55.41
N PRO A 20 -25.71 -18.94 -55.61
CA PRO A 20 -24.75 -19.67 -54.80
C PRO A 20 -24.83 -19.20 -53.34
N SER A 21 -25.05 -20.16 -52.44
CA SER A 21 -25.02 -19.97 -51.00
C SER A 21 -23.67 -19.38 -50.57
N ALA A 22 -23.71 -18.18 -49.97
CA ALA A 22 -22.55 -17.58 -49.35
C ALA A 22 -22.10 -18.46 -48.17
N ARG A 23 -20.84 -18.92 -48.20
CA ARG A 23 -20.25 -19.66 -47.09
C ARG A 23 -20.30 -18.78 -45.84
N PRO A 24 -20.76 -19.30 -44.68
CA PRO A 24 -20.67 -18.56 -43.44
C PRO A 24 -19.20 -18.21 -43.19
N GLY A 25 -18.92 -16.92 -43.00
CA GLY A 25 -17.59 -16.43 -42.66
C GLY A 25 -17.10 -17.16 -41.41
N ALA A 26 -15.86 -17.67 -41.47
CA ALA A 26 -15.25 -18.34 -40.34
C ALA A 26 -15.28 -17.40 -39.12
N TRP A 27 -15.87 -17.88 -38.03
CA TRP A 27 -15.86 -17.19 -36.75
C TRP A 27 -14.40 -17.13 -36.28
N VAL A 28 -13.76 -15.97 -36.44
CA VAL A 28 -12.42 -15.75 -35.90
C VAL A 28 -12.60 -15.55 -34.40
N ALA A 29 -12.29 -16.58 -33.62
CA ALA A 29 -12.24 -16.47 -32.18
C ALA A 29 -11.27 -15.33 -31.81
N PRO A 30 -11.64 -14.42 -30.89
CA PRO A 30 -10.71 -13.40 -30.41
C PRO A 30 -9.47 -14.11 -29.86
N ALA A 31 -8.29 -13.62 -30.24
CA ALA A 31 -7.03 -14.14 -29.73
C ALA A 31 -7.08 -14.14 -28.19
N PRO A 32 -6.57 -15.19 -27.51
CA PRO A 32 -6.52 -15.20 -26.06
C PRO A 32 -5.79 -13.94 -25.60
N SER A 33 -6.45 -13.14 -24.76
CA SER A 33 -5.82 -11.98 -24.13
C SER A 33 -4.55 -12.46 -23.42
N SER A 34 -3.42 -11.76 -23.62
CA SER A 34 -2.22 -12.02 -22.84
C SER A 34 -2.56 -12.08 -21.35
N PRO A 35 -1.97 -13.00 -20.57
CA PRO A 35 -2.22 -13.03 -19.14
C PRO A 35 -1.94 -11.63 -18.55
N PRO A 36 -2.75 -11.16 -17.58
CA PRO A 36 -2.54 -9.86 -16.96
C PRO A 36 -1.09 -9.75 -16.50
N ALA A 37 -0.42 -8.65 -16.87
CA ALA A 37 0.95 -8.42 -16.44
C ALA A 37 1.01 -8.29 -14.91
N ASP A 38 2.04 -8.88 -14.30
CA ASP A 38 2.25 -8.82 -12.85
C ASP A 38 2.31 -7.35 -12.39
N VAL A 39 1.72 -7.07 -11.22
CA VAL A 39 1.81 -5.77 -10.52
C VAL A 39 2.72 -5.94 -9.31
N THR A 40 3.64 -5.01 -9.10
CA THR A 40 4.58 -5.02 -7.99
C THR A 40 4.25 -3.91 -6.99
N LEU A 41 4.09 -4.28 -5.73
CA LEU A 41 3.94 -3.35 -4.60
C LEU A 41 5.23 -3.35 -3.78
N ALA A 42 5.65 -2.19 -3.30
CA ALA A 42 6.77 -2.06 -2.38
C ALA A 42 6.30 -1.44 -1.05
N PHE A 43 6.71 -2.05 0.06
CA PHE A 43 6.43 -1.56 1.40
C PHE A 43 7.74 -1.38 2.15
N ALA A 44 7.89 -0.24 2.83
CA ALA A 44 8.96 -0.03 3.79
C ALA A 44 8.37 0.51 5.10
N GLY A 45 9.16 0.45 6.16
CA GLY A 45 8.70 0.74 7.52
C GLY A 45 8.63 2.22 7.87
N ASP A 46 8.99 2.53 9.12
CA ASP A 46 8.78 3.85 9.71
C ASP A 46 9.76 4.91 9.18
N VAL A 47 9.22 6.03 8.70
CA VAL A 47 9.95 7.16 8.12
C VAL A 47 9.85 8.37 9.02
N HIS A 48 11.02 8.91 9.37
CA HIS A 48 11.19 10.03 10.26
C HIS A 48 12.10 11.11 9.68
N PHE A 49 11.80 12.39 9.92
CA PHE A 49 12.59 13.54 9.45
C PHE A 49 13.02 14.49 10.58
N ALA A 50 13.45 13.93 11.71
CA ALA A 50 13.96 14.69 12.86
C ALA A 50 15.31 14.13 13.30
N GLY A 51 15.92 14.76 14.29
CA GLY A 51 17.24 14.35 14.76
C GLY A 51 18.23 14.27 13.61
N ARG A 52 18.91 13.13 13.47
CA ARG A 52 19.95 12.93 12.43
C ARG A 52 19.40 12.95 10.99
N THR A 53 18.10 12.72 10.80
CA THR A 53 17.48 12.74 9.46
C THR A 53 16.95 14.11 9.05
N ALA A 54 16.88 15.08 9.96
CA ALA A 54 16.38 16.43 9.65
C ALA A 54 17.22 17.12 8.57
N ALA A 55 18.55 17.03 8.67
CA ALA A 55 19.47 17.65 7.70
C ALA A 55 19.39 17.04 6.29
N LEU A 56 18.77 15.87 6.14
CA LEU A 56 18.54 15.28 4.82
C LEU A 56 17.52 16.08 4.00
N LEU A 57 16.69 16.90 4.66
CA LEU A 57 15.72 17.77 4.01
C LEU A 57 16.33 19.03 3.37
N ASP A 58 17.63 19.29 3.56
CA ASP A 58 18.36 20.30 2.80
C ASP A 58 18.53 19.90 1.33
N ARG A 59 18.47 18.59 1.05
CA ARG A 59 18.54 17.96 -0.27
C ARG A 59 17.52 16.82 -0.37
N PRO A 60 16.22 17.13 -0.35
CA PRO A 60 15.15 16.15 -0.23
C PRO A 60 15.20 15.06 -1.30
N GLU A 61 15.67 15.39 -2.51
CA GLU A 61 15.85 14.48 -3.63
C GLU A 61 16.80 13.30 -3.36
N THR A 62 17.67 13.43 -2.35
CA THR A 62 18.62 12.38 -1.94
C THR A 62 18.34 11.83 -0.55
N ALA A 63 17.27 12.25 0.12
CA ALA A 63 17.05 11.97 1.53
C ALA A 63 16.95 10.47 1.85
N PHE A 64 16.39 9.65 0.97
CA PHE A 64 16.31 8.20 1.15
C PHE A 64 17.57 7.45 0.71
N GLY A 65 18.50 8.12 0.03
CA GLY A 65 19.72 7.49 -0.49
C GLY A 65 19.45 6.45 -1.60
N PRO A 66 20.41 5.57 -1.89
CA PRO A 66 20.33 4.65 -3.03
C PRO A 66 19.17 3.64 -2.99
N ILE A 67 18.64 3.31 -1.80
CA ILE A 67 17.53 2.35 -1.69
C ILE A 67 16.22 2.89 -2.30
N ALA A 68 16.12 4.21 -2.53
CA ALA A 68 15.00 4.82 -3.24
C ALA A 68 14.74 4.16 -4.60
N ALA A 69 15.78 3.69 -5.29
CA ALA A 69 15.63 2.98 -6.56
C ALA A 69 14.82 1.67 -6.42
N THR A 70 14.85 1.02 -5.25
CA THR A 70 14.05 -0.20 -4.98
C THR A 70 12.58 0.13 -4.80
N LEU A 71 12.25 1.26 -4.15
CA LEU A 71 10.88 1.73 -4.01
C LEU A 71 10.32 2.17 -5.37
N ALA A 72 11.06 3.03 -6.08
CA ALA A 72 10.66 3.59 -7.37
C ALA A 72 10.54 2.55 -8.51
N ALA A 73 11.08 1.34 -8.32
CA ALA A 73 10.96 0.25 -9.28
C ALA A 73 9.62 -0.51 -9.18
N ALA A 74 8.88 -0.35 -8.08
CA ALA A 74 7.55 -0.93 -7.93
C ALA A 74 6.49 -0.11 -8.68
N ASP A 75 5.36 -0.74 -9.00
CA ASP A 75 4.22 -0.04 -9.59
C ASP A 75 3.50 0.85 -8.56
N VAL A 76 3.55 0.48 -7.26
CA VAL A 76 3.11 1.33 -6.13
C VAL A 76 4.02 1.09 -4.92
N ALA A 77 4.54 2.15 -4.32
CA ALA A 77 5.30 2.08 -3.07
C ALA A 77 4.61 2.82 -1.91
N MET A 78 4.65 2.21 -0.72
CA MET A 78 4.02 2.72 0.49
C MET A 78 4.94 2.66 1.72
N VAL A 79 4.89 3.72 2.53
CA VAL A 79 5.63 3.80 3.82
C VAL A 79 4.74 4.34 4.94
N ASN A 80 5.17 4.17 6.19
CA ASN A 80 4.59 4.91 7.32
C ASN A 80 5.32 6.24 7.50
N LEU A 81 4.61 7.37 7.35
CA LEU A 81 5.18 8.68 7.66
C LEU A 81 4.90 9.01 9.13
N GLU A 82 5.87 8.70 9.99
CA GLU A 82 5.75 8.78 11.45
C GLU A 82 6.18 10.14 12.00
N THR A 83 5.73 11.22 11.36
CA THR A 83 6.09 12.58 11.77
C THR A 83 4.99 13.58 11.42
N ALA A 84 4.76 14.58 12.28
CA ALA A 84 3.84 15.65 11.95
C ALA A 84 4.51 16.65 10.99
N VAL A 85 3.88 16.90 9.85
CA VAL A 85 4.38 17.86 8.85
C VAL A 85 3.66 19.19 9.05
N THR A 86 4.25 20.06 9.88
CA THR A 86 3.63 21.33 10.28
C THR A 86 4.65 22.32 10.83
N THR A 87 4.35 23.61 10.75
CA THR A 87 5.02 24.68 11.51
C THR A 87 4.12 25.28 12.58
N ARG A 88 2.88 24.80 12.72
CA ARG A 88 1.84 25.29 13.61
C ARG A 88 1.46 24.24 14.65
N GLY A 89 0.43 24.55 15.44
CA GLY A 89 -0.09 23.65 16.46
C GLY A 89 0.72 23.65 17.76
N THR A 90 0.12 23.08 18.80
CA THR A 90 0.69 23.02 20.15
C THR A 90 1.18 21.61 20.41
N PRO A 91 2.40 21.43 20.94
CA PRO A 91 2.91 20.11 21.27
C PRO A 91 2.02 19.41 22.29
N GLU A 92 1.73 18.14 22.05
CA GLU A 92 1.05 17.28 22.99
C GLU A 92 1.98 16.86 24.15
N PRO A 93 1.47 16.62 25.37
CA PRO A 93 2.30 16.27 26.52
C PRO A 93 2.71 14.78 26.47
N LYS A 94 3.60 14.41 25.55
CA LYS A 94 4.21 13.08 25.42
C LYS A 94 5.74 13.16 25.32
N GLU A 95 6.39 12.03 25.54
CA GLU A 95 7.86 11.94 25.63
C GLU A 95 8.56 12.34 24.32
N PHE A 96 8.07 11.83 23.19
CA PHE A 96 8.67 12.09 21.88
C PHE A 96 7.73 12.94 21.02
N LEU A 97 8.22 14.08 20.53
CA LEU A 97 7.45 14.97 19.67
C LEU A 97 8.23 15.23 18.39
N PHE A 98 7.57 14.97 17.28
CA PHE A 98 8.22 14.95 15.98
C PHE A 98 7.56 15.90 14.99
N ARG A 99 8.38 16.77 14.43
CA ARG A 99 7.98 17.80 13.48
C ARG A 99 8.91 17.79 12.29
N ALA A 100 8.33 17.89 11.11
CA ALA A 100 9.05 18.11 9.87
C ALA A 100 8.43 19.27 9.06
N PRO A 101 9.24 20.00 8.26
CA PRO A 101 8.71 20.95 7.30
C PRO A 101 8.08 20.23 6.10
N ALA A 102 7.35 20.98 5.27
CA ALA A 102 6.68 20.44 4.07
C ALA A 102 7.64 19.78 3.06
N SER A 103 8.95 20.09 3.09
CA SER A 103 9.96 19.42 2.27
C SER A 103 10.10 17.92 2.57
N ALA A 104 9.56 17.42 3.69
CA ALA A 104 9.40 16.00 3.94
C ALA A 104 8.65 15.29 2.81
N TYR A 105 7.57 15.88 2.29
CA TYR A 105 6.84 15.29 1.16
C TYR A 105 7.60 15.38 -0.17
N ALA A 106 8.48 16.36 -0.33
CA ALA A 106 9.39 16.39 -1.48
C ALA A 106 10.37 15.21 -1.43
N ALA A 107 10.90 14.87 -0.25
CA ALA A 107 11.76 13.71 -0.04
C ALA A 107 11.04 12.39 -0.28
N VAL A 108 9.82 12.24 0.26
CA VAL A 108 8.96 11.06 0.06
C VAL A 108 8.69 10.85 -1.44
N LYS A 109 8.27 11.90 -2.15
CA LYS A 109 8.00 11.83 -3.59
C LYS A 109 9.24 11.51 -4.41
N ALA A 110 10.38 12.14 -4.10
CA ALA A 110 11.63 11.88 -4.81
C ALA A 110 12.15 10.44 -4.61
N ALA A 111 11.78 9.79 -3.50
CA ALA A 111 12.10 8.39 -3.25
C ALA A 111 11.23 7.40 -4.04
N GLY A 112 10.26 7.88 -4.82
CA GLY A 112 9.31 7.04 -5.54
C GLY A 112 8.24 6.42 -4.65
N VAL A 113 7.89 7.07 -3.53
CA VAL A 113 6.75 6.67 -2.68
C VAL A 113 5.46 7.29 -3.22
N ASP A 114 4.46 6.46 -3.46
CA ASP A 114 3.18 6.86 -4.05
C ASP A 114 2.11 7.14 -2.99
N VAL A 115 2.16 6.47 -1.84
CA VAL A 115 1.19 6.63 -0.76
C VAL A 115 1.85 6.51 0.61
N VAL A 116 1.35 7.28 1.58
CA VAL A 116 1.81 7.18 2.97
C VAL A 116 0.66 6.81 3.90
N SER A 117 0.97 6.03 4.94
CA SER A 117 0.11 5.97 6.12
C SER A 117 0.42 7.13 7.05
N LEU A 118 -0.62 7.80 7.54
CA LEU A 118 -0.57 8.75 8.66
C LEU A 118 -1.21 8.17 9.93
N ALA A 119 -1.71 6.93 9.90
CA ALA A 119 -2.27 6.29 11.08
C ALA A 119 -1.15 5.77 11.98
N ASN A 120 -0.56 6.65 12.79
CA ASN A 120 0.46 6.34 13.78
C ASN A 120 0.35 7.27 15.00
N ASN A 121 1.11 6.97 16.05
CA ASN A 121 1.11 7.74 17.30
C ASN A 121 1.86 9.08 17.22
N HIS A 122 2.30 9.51 16.03
CA HIS A 122 2.98 10.81 15.85
C HIS A 122 2.21 11.78 14.95
N ALA A 123 1.10 11.35 14.36
CA ALA A 123 0.27 12.16 13.47
C ALA A 123 -0.41 13.36 14.16
N LEU A 124 -0.58 13.32 15.49
CA LEU A 124 -1.15 14.39 16.29
C LEU A 124 -0.18 14.99 17.30
N ASP A 125 1.13 14.84 17.12
CA ASP A 125 2.14 15.41 18.03
C ASP A 125 1.96 16.92 18.27
N TYR A 126 1.45 17.65 17.27
CA TYR A 126 1.12 19.07 17.36
C TYR A 126 -0.39 19.35 17.28
N GLY A 127 -1.17 18.39 17.80
CA GLY A 127 -2.62 18.42 17.83
C GLY A 127 -3.27 18.41 16.44
N ARG A 128 -4.56 18.74 16.41
CA ARG A 128 -5.38 18.73 15.18
C ARG A 128 -4.94 19.78 14.16
N THR A 129 -4.34 20.88 14.60
CA THR A 129 -3.75 21.86 13.70
C THR A 129 -2.58 21.24 12.94
N GLY A 130 -1.68 20.54 13.64
CA GLY A 130 -0.57 19.82 13.01
C GLY A 130 -1.04 18.69 12.08
N LEU A 131 -2.07 17.94 12.49
CA LEU A 131 -2.68 16.92 11.64
C LEU A 131 -3.26 17.51 10.36
N ALA A 132 -4.04 18.60 10.47
CA ALA A 132 -4.64 19.26 9.32
C ALA A 132 -3.57 19.80 8.35
N ASP A 133 -2.48 20.37 8.87
CA ASP A 133 -1.33 20.78 8.07
C ASP A 133 -0.66 19.60 7.36
N THR A 134 -0.51 18.47 8.07
CA THR A 134 0.12 17.26 7.53
C THR A 134 -0.69 16.72 6.35
N VAL A 135 -2.00 16.59 6.52
CA VAL A 135 -2.91 16.16 5.45
C VAL A 135 -2.92 17.15 4.28
N ALA A 136 -2.91 18.46 4.56
CA ALA A 136 -2.86 19.49 3.53
C ALA A 136 -1.54 19.47 2.75
N ALA A 137 -0.42 19.24 3.43
CA ALA A 137 0.90 19.13 2.81
C ALA A 137 1.00 17.89 1.90
N ALA A 138 0.47 16.74 2.34
CA ALA A 138 0.35 15.53 1.51
C ALA A 138 -0.40 15.82 0.21
N ARG A 139 -1.58 16.46 0.33
CA ARG A 139 -2.41 16.86 -0.82
C ARG A 139 -1.67 17.83 -1.74
N SER A 140 -0.98 18.83 -1.19
CA SER A 140 -0.23 19.82 -1.97
C SER A 140 0.95 19.21 -2.72
N ALA A 141 1.57 18.17 -2.17
CA ALA A 141 2.68 17.46 -2.83
C ALA A 141 2.20 16.45 -3.89
N GLY A 142 0.91 16.13 -3.90
CA GLY A 142 0.34 15.07 -4.72
C GLY A 142 0.74 13.68 -4.23
N VAL A 143 0.94 13.52 -2.91
CA VAL A 143 1.22 12.23 -2.26
C VAL A 143 -0.04 11.83 -1.50
N PRO A 144 -0.84 10.88 -2.01
CA PRO A 144 -1.93 10.27 -1.27
C PRO A 144 -1.54 9.86 0.16
N ALA A 145 -2.45 10.11 1.10
CA ALA A 145 -2.28 9.79 2.50
C ALA A 145 -3.54 9.10 3.03
N VAL A 146 -3.36 8.01 3.76
CA VAL A 146 -4.45 7.21 4.35
C VAL A 146 -4.34 7.14 5.87
N GLY A 147 -5.46 6.80 6.52
CA GLY A 147 -5.47 6.53 7.96
C GLY A 147 -5.59 7.76 8.86
N ALA A 148 -5.76 8.95 8.28
CA ALA A 148 -6.07 10.18 9.02
C ALA A 148 -6.93 11.13 8.20
N GLY A 149 -7.74 11.94 8.87
CA GLY A 149 -8.68 12.82 8.16
C GLY A 149 -9.36 13.86 9.04
N ALA A 150 -10.16 14.71 8.40
CA ALA A 150 -10.96 15.76 9.04
C ALA A 150 -12.09 15.20 9.92
N ASP A 151 -12.47 13.96 9.66
CA ASP A 151 -13.49 13.19 10.37
C ASP A 151 -13.20 11.68 10.17
N ALA A 152 -14.08 10.84 10.70
CA ALA A 152 -13.96 9.40 10.58
C ALA A 152 -14.18 8.88 9.16
N ALA A 153 -15.07 9.48 8.36
CA ALA A 153 -15.25 9.05 6.99
C ALA A 153 -13.96 9.22 6.19
N ALA A 154 -13.28 10.36 6.34
CA ALA A 154 -11.98 10.61 5.71
C ALA A 154 -10.87 9.72 6.29
N ALA A 155 -10.79 9.56 7.61
CA ALA A 155 -9.71 8.80 8.24
C ALA A 155 -9.74 7.30 7.87
N TYR A 156 -10.93 6.71 7.74
CA TYR A 156 -11.12 5.30 7.39
C TYR A 156 -11.30 5.05 5.89
N ALA A 157 -11.27 6.09 5.05
CA ALA A 157 -11.35 5.93 3.61
C ALA A 157 -10.10 5.25 3.06
N ALA A 158 -10.30 4.37 2.08
CA ALA A 158 -9.20 3.84 1.31
C ALA A 158 -8.74 4.85 0.25
N TRP A 159 -7.44 4.85 -0.05
CA TRP A 159 -6.97 5.36 -1.32
C TRP A 159 -6.97 4.22 -2.34
N THR A 160 -7.55 4.44 -3.52
CA THR A 160 -7.67 3.41 -4.57
C THR A 160 -6.96 3.86 -5.84
N THR A 161 -6.24 2.94 -6.47
CA THR A 161 -5.58 3.15 -7.76
C THR A 161 -5.74 1.90 -8.64
N THR A 162 -5.67 2.05 -9.95
CA THR A 162 -5.72 0.93 -10.89
C THR A 162 -4.39 0.83 -11.63
N VAL A 163 -3.69 -0.29 -11.47
CA VAL A 163 -2.40 -0.55 -12.14
C VAL A 163 -2.53 -1.81 -12.98
N ARG A 164 -2.19 -1.69 -14.27
CA ARG A 164 -2.25 -2.81 -15.24
C ARG A 164 -3.60 -3.55 -15.23
N GLY A 165 -4.69 -2.80 -15.02
CA GLY A 165 -6.06 -3.33 -14.95
C GLY A 165 -6.46 -3.96 -13.61
N THR A 166 -5.60 -3.95 -12.59
CA THR A 166 -5.91 -4.40 -11.23
C THR A 166 -6.19 -3.18 -10.35
N THR A 167 -7.37 -3.11 -9.75
CA THR A 167 -7.77 -2.05 -8.80
C THR A 167 -7.33 -2.42 -7.40
N ILE A 168 -6.56 -1.55 -6.75
CA ILE A 168 -5.92 -1.80 -5.46
C ILE A 168 -6.35 -0.71 -4.49
N ALA A 169 -6.87 -1.11 -3.33
CA ALA A 169 -7.27 -0.21 -2.25
C ALA A 169 -6.30 -0.31 -1.07
N PHE A 170 -5.85 0.85 -0.58
CA PHE A 170 -4.93 0.98 0.55
C PHE A 170 -5.63 1.64 1.74
N LEU A 171 -5.59 1.00 2.91
CA LEU A 171 -6.11 1.54 4.16
C LEU A 171 -5.00 1.64 5.21
N GLY A 172 -5.06 2.69 6.04
CA GLY A 172 -4.13 2.90 7.16
C GLY A 172 -4.84 2.77 8.51
N PHE A 173 -4.26 2.05 9.47
CA PHE A 173 -4.76 2.00 10.86
C PHE A 173 -3.65 2.12 11.91
N SER A 174 -3.99 2.62 13.10
CA SER A 174 -3.10 2.58 14.26
C SER A 174 -3.71 1.76 15.39
N GLN A 175 -2.91 0.89 16.02
CA GLN A 175 -3.28 0.14 17.23
C GLN A 175 -2.48 0.59 18.46
N VAL A 176 -1.69 1.67 18.35
CA VAL A 176 -0.93 2.19 19.49
C VAL A 176 -1.89 2.76 20.53
N GLY A 177 -1.74 2.33 21.79
CA GLY A 177 -2.63 2.70 22.89
C GLY A 177 -2.37 4.08 23.47
N GLU A 178 -1.20 4.67 23.22
CA GLU A 178 -0.89 6.02 23.67
C GLU A 178 -1.94 7.00 23.11
N LEU A 179 -2.72 7.62 24.00
CA LEU A 179 -3.59 8.77 23.68
C LEU A 179 -4.68 8.49 22.63
N TRP A 180 -4.97 7.22 22.33
CA TRP A 180 -5.83 6.82 21.22
C TRP A 180 -7.26 7.39 21.33
N GLU A 181 -7.84 7.44 22.53
CA GLU A 181 -9.21 7.92 22.72
C GLU A 181 -9.38 9.37 22.29
N ARG A 182 -8.39 10.21 22.62
CA ARG A 182 -8.41 11.63 22.25
C ARG A 182 -8.02 11.86 20.79
N TRP A 183 -7.30 10.94 20.18
CA TRP A 183 -6.74 11.08 18.83
C TRP A 183 -7.54 10.38 17.74
N ARG A 184 -8.44 9.46 18.10
CA ARG A 184 -9.34 8.83 17.14
C ARG A 184 -10.21 9.88 16.42
N ALA A 185 -10.35 9.69 15.12
CA ALA A 185 -11.32 10.41 14.32
C ALA A 185 -12.74 10.02 14.75
N THR A 186 -13.64 11.01 14.76
CA THR A 186 -15.09 10.79 14.98
C THR A 186 -15.85 11.47 13.85
N GLU A 187 -17.17 11.30 13.79
CA GLU A 187 -18.00 11.92 12.74
C GLU A 187 -17.82 13.44 12.64
N ALA A 188 -17.53 14.12 13.75
CA ALA A 188 -17.39 15.57 13.81
C ALA A 188 -15.98 16.04 14.21
N ARG A 189 -14.97 15.15 14.19
CA ARG A 189 -13.66 15.49 14.74
C ARG A 189 -12.52 14.81 13.99
N ALA A 190 -11.57 15.63 13.58
CA ALA A 190 -10.33 15.18 12.97
C ALA A 190 -9.53 14.27 13.89
N GLY A 191 -8.84 13.31 13.27
CA GLY A 191 -8.04 12.32 13.97
C GLY A 191 -7.54 11.22 13.03
N ILE A 192 -7.04 10.16 13.65
CA ILE A 192 -6.52 8.96 12.97
C ILE A 192 -7.50 7.80 13.05
N ALA A 193 -7.40 6.88 12.10
CA ALA A 193 -8.16 5.65 12.07
C ALA A 193 -7.58 4.64 13.07
N MET A 194 -8.22 4.49 14.22
CA MET A 194 -7.79 3.57 15.27
C MET A 194 -8.35 2.16 15.03
N ALA A 195 -7.46 1.16 15.08
CA ALA A 195 -7.77 -0.26 15.09
C ALA A 195 -8.60 -0.68 16.33
N HIS A 196 -8.55 0.12 17.41
CA HIS A 196 -9.40 -0.04 18.60
C HIS A 196 -10.90 0.12 18.27
N GLU A 197 -11.25 0.95 17.29
CA GLU A 197 -12.61 1.05 16.73
C GLU A 197 -12.85 -0.09 15.71
N ARG A 198 -12.72 -1.33 16.19
CA ARG A 198 -12.61 -2.54 15.35
C ARG A 198 -13.76 -2.69 14.36
N ALA A 199 -14.99 -2.40 14.78
CA ALA A 199 -16.16 -2.50 13.90
C ALA A 199 -16.05 -1.55 12.69
N ARG A 200 -15.50 -0.35 12.91
CA ARG A 200 -15.29 0.66 11.87
C ARG A 200 -14.18 0.26 10.91
N ALA A 201 -13.05 -0.25 11.44
CA ALA A 201 -11.96 -0.79 10.61
C ALA A 201 -12.44 -1.96 9.74
N VAL A 202 -13.20 -2.91 10.32
CA VAL A 202 -13.79 -4.03 9.57
C VAL A 202 -14.76 -3.54 8.48
N ALA A 203 -15.60 -2.55 8.78
CA ALA A 203 -16.53 -1.98 7.80
C ALA A 203 -15.80 -1.29 6.64
N ALA A 204 -14.72 -0.56 6.94
CA ALA A 204 -13.88 0.10 5.94
C ALA A 204 -13.23 -0.92 4.99
N VAL A 205 -12.64 -2.01 5.54
CA VAL A 205 -12.04 -3.08 4.73
C VAL A 205 -13.09 -3.81 3.89
N ARG A 206 -14.28 -4.09 4.43
CA ARG A 206 -15.40 -4.67 3.66
C ARG A 206 -15.88 -3.76 2.52
N THR A 207 -15.90 -2.45 2.76
CA THR A 207 -16.28 -1.47 1.73
C THR A 207 -15.23 -1.45 0.62
N ALA A 208 -13.95 -1.47 0.98
CA ALA A 208 -12.86 -1.54 0.02
C ALA A 208 -12.88 -2.85 -0.79
N SER A 209 -13.12 -4.00 -0.14
CA SER A 209 -13.13 -5.31 -0.81
C SER A 209 -14.33 -5.51 -1.74
N ALA A 210 -15.39 -4.73 -1.59
CA ALA A 210 -16.51 -4.72 -2.53
C ALA A 210 -16.20 -3.97 -3.84
N GLY A 211 -15.18 -3.10 -3.85
CA GLY A 211 -14.88 -2.20 -4.98
C GLY A 211 -13.45 -2.30 -5.55
N ALA A 212 -12.59 -3.14 -4.97
CA ALA A 212 -11.21 -3.33 -5.42
C ALA A 212 -10.90 -4.82 -5.61
N ASP A 213 -9.98 -5.12 -6.52
CA ASP A 213 -9.49 -6.48 -6.78
C ASP A 213 -8.52 -6.95 -5.67
N VAL A 214 -7.78 -6.00 -5.08
CA VAL A 214 -6.83 -6.24 -4.01
C VAL A 214 -6.98 -5.20 -2.90
N VAL A 215 -7.06 -5.65 -1.64
CA VAL A 215 -7.11 -4.76 -0.48
C VAL A 215 -5.86 -4.91 0.38
N VAL A 216 -5.14 -3.79 0.54
CA VAL A 216 -3.96 -3.64 1.38
C VAL A 216 -4.33 -2.90 2.65
N VAL A 217 -4.06 -3.51 3.80
CA VAL A 217 -4.17 -2.89 5.12
C VAL A 217 -2.77 -2.64 5.66
N TYR A 218 -2.41 -1.36 5.82
CA TYR A 218 -1.15 -0.94 6.43
C TYR A 218 -1.42 -0.47 7.86
N VAL A 219 -0.77 -1.07 8.85
CA VAL A 219 -1.12 -0.89 10.25
C VAL A 219 0.11 -0.64 11.15
N HIS A 220 -0.02 0.34 12.03
CA HIS A 220 1.02 0.76 12.97
C HIS A 220 0.65 0.26 14.37
N TRP A 221 1.31 -0.80 14.84
CA TRP A 221 0.84 -1.63 15.97
C TRP A 221 1.96 -2.36 16.73
N GLY A 222 1.57 -3.09 17.78
CA GLY A 222 2.50 -3.92 18.54
C GLY A 222 3.19 -3.15 19.65
N GLN A 223 4.21 -3.79 20.22
CA GLN A 223 5.02 -3.24 21.31
C GLN A 223 6.42 -2.99 20.77
N GLU A 224 6.94 -1.79 20.97
CA GLU A 224 8.31 -1.43 20.62
C GLU A 224 9.31 -2.42 21.22
N GLY A 225 10.25 -2.90 20.40
CA GLY A 225 11.29 -3.83 20.84
C GLY A 225 10.86 -5.30 20.96
N ASN A 226 9.57 -5.63 20.82
CA ASN A 226 9.11 -7.01 20.85
C ASN A 226 9.25 -7.66 19.47
N ASP A 227 9.97 -8.77 19.39
CA ASP A 227 10.30 -9.50 18.15
C ASP A 227 9.26 -10.54 17.72
N CYS A 228 8.18 -10.68 18.51
CA CYS A 228 7.05 -11.55 18.18
C CYS A 228 5.72 -10.80 18.21
N PRO A 229 4.79 -11.07 17.27
CA PRO A 229 3.51 -10.40 17.25
C PRO A 229 2.71 -10.70 18.53
N THR A 230 2.02 -9.69 19.04
CA THR A 230 1.15 -9.85 20.21
C THR A 230 -0.16 -10.53 19.81
N ALA A 231 -0.91 -11.03 20.81
CA ALA A 231 -2.26 -11.56 20.56
C ALA A 231 -3.21 -10.50 19.95
N GLN A 232 -3.01 -9.22 20.28
CA GLN A 232 -3.79 -8.12 19.74
C GLN A 232 -3.53 -7.91 18.24
N MET A 233 -2.26 -7.98 17.82
CA MET A 233 -1.84 -7.90 16.42
C MET A 233 -2.43 -9.06 15.62
N ARG A 234 -2.21 -10.31 16.08
CA ARG A 234 -2.79 -11.52 15.44
C ARG A 234 -4.31 -11.41 15.32
N GLY A 235 -4.98 -11.05 16.40
CA GLY A 235 -6.44 -10.91 16.42
C GLY A 235 -6.97 -9.80 15.52
N PHE A 236 -6.21 -8.72 15.28
CA PHE A 236 -6.58 -7.69 14.30
C PHE A 236 -6.32 -8.16 12.87
N ALA A 237 -5.17 -8.79 12.59
CA ALA A 237 -4.86 -9.39 11.29
C ALA A 237 -5.95 -10.38 10.85
N THR A 238 -6.40 -11.27 11.75
CA THR A 238 -7.53 -12.19 11.48
C THR A 238 -8.83 -11.45 11.18
N ALA A 239 -9.12 -10.35 11.87
CA ALA A 239 -10.33 -9.57 11.61
C ALA A 239 -10.28 -8.88 10.24
N MET A 240 -9.11 -8.37 9.83
CA MET A 240 -8.93 -7.74 8.51
C MET A 240 -8.96 -8.77 7.38
N ALA A 241 -8.29 -9.92 7.54
CA ALA A 241 -8.35 -11.04 6.59
C ALA A 241 -9.80 -11.48 6.35
N ARG A 242 -10.58 -11.71 7.42
CA ARG A 242 -12.02 -12.05 7.33
C ARG A 242 -12.89 -10.93 6.75
N ALA A 243 -12.42 -9.69 6.77
CA ALA A 243 -13.11 -8.56 6.16
C ALA A 243 -12.82 -8.41 4.66
N GLY A 244 -11.84 -9.17 4.14
CA GLY A 244 -11.45 -9.18 2.73
C GLY A 244 -10.12 -8.49 2.44
N ALA A 245 -9.23 -8.32 3.42
CA ALA A 245 -7.86 -7.88 3.15
C ALA A 245 -7.05 -9.01 2.48
N ASP A 246 -6.31 -8.70 1.43
CA ASP A 246 -5.38 -9.63 0.75
C ASP A 246 -3.96 -9.50 1.29
N VAL A 247 -3.60 -8.30 1.73
CA VAL A 247 -2.28 -7.97 2.29
C VAL A 247 -2.45 -7.19 3.58
N VAL A 248 -1.77 -7.60 4.65
CA VAL A 248 -1.67 -6.84 5.91
C VAL A 248 -0.19 -6.57 6.21
N ILE A 249 0.21 -5.30 6.27
CA ILE A 249 1.58 -4.86 6.52
C ILE A 249 1.66 -4.08 7.83
N GLY A 250 2.58 -4.48 8.70
CA GLY A 250 2.80 -3.88 10.01
C GLY A 250 4.01 -2.96 10.08
N THR A 251 3.92 -1.98 10.97
CA THR A 251 5.00 -1.12 11.51
C THR A 251 4.77 -0.94 13.01
N HIS A 252 5.64 -0.25 13.75
CA HIS A 252 5.44 -0.14 15.21
C HIS A 252 6.64 -0.55 16.02
N ALA A 253 6.92 -1.85 15.91
CA ALA A 253 7.85 -2.53 16.78
C ALA A 253 9.29 -2.01 16.67
N HIS A 254 9.61 -1.19 15.66
CA HIS A 254 10.94 -0.65 15.37
C HIS A 254 12.03 -1.71 15.11
N LEU A 255 11.62 -2.95 14.82
CA LEU A 255 12.43 -4.02 14.26
C LEU A 255 11.61 -4.83 13.25
N LEU A 256 12.29 -5.58 12.39
CA LEU A 256 11.65 -6.55 11.51
C LEU A 256 10.93 -7.63 12.33
N LEU A 257 9.72 -7.98 11.92
CA LEU A 257 8.95 -9.11 12.44
C LEU A 257 8.68 -10.14 11.33
N GLY A 258 8.20 -11.31 11.71
CA GLY A 258 7.93 -12.40 10.77
C GLY A 258 6.71 -12.14 9.87
N ASP A 259 6.72 -12.77 8.70
CA ASP A 259 5.59 -12.85 7.77
C ASP A 259 5.03 -14.28 7.66
N GLY A 260 3.88 -14.41 7.01
CA GLY A 260 3.28 -15.68 6.68
C GLY A 260 1.90 -15.53 6.02
N TRP A 261 1.23 -16.66 5.84
CA TRP A 261 -0.09 -16.72 5.24
C TRP A 261 -1.16 -16.98 6.30
N LEU A 262 -2.17 -16.11 6.35
CA LEU A 262 -3.39 -16.33 7.10
C LEU A 262 -4.50 -16.64 6.11
N ASP A 263 -4.78 -17.92 5.89
CA ASP A 263 -5.61 -18.40 4.79
C ASP A 263 -5.09 -17.87 3.44
N ARG A 264 -5.85 -16.99 2.75
CA ARG A 264 -5.46 -16.32 1.50
C ARG A 264 -4.74 -14.99 1.68
N THR A 265 -4.70 -14.47 2.92
CA THR A 265 -4.17 -13.14 3.23
C THR A 265 -2.70 -13.25 3.58
N TYR A 266 -1.84 -12.53 2.87
CA TYR A 266 -0.44 -12.41 3.26
C TYR A 266 -0.32 -11.38 4.40
N VAL A 267 0.38 -11.75 5.47
CA VAL A 267 0.57 -10.90 6.64
C VAL A 267 2.07 -10.74 6.90
N GLN A 268 2.53 -9.49 6.97
CA GLN A 268 3.84 -9.13 7.51
C GLN A 268 3.61 -8.25 8.75
N TYR A 269 4.00 -8.72 9.93
CA TYR A 269 3.73 -8.07 11.21
C TYR A 269 4.51 -6.78 11.53
N GLY A 270 5.64 -6.48 10.89
CA GLY A 270 6.52 -5.36 11.22
C GLY A 270 7.69 -5.20 10.25
N LEU A 271 7.76 -4.07 9.54
CA LEU A 271 8.89 -3.71 8.66
C LEU A 271 9.97 -2.86 9.36
N GLY A 272 9.81 -2.59 10.66
CA GLY A 272 10.77 -1.85 11.47
C GLY A 272 10.97 -0.39 11.05
N ASN A 273 12.09 0.18 11.46
CA ASN A 273 12.51 1.52 11.06
C ASN A 273 12.98 1.51 9.60
N PHE A 274 12.81 2.60 8.83
CA PHE A 274 13.36 2.72 7.47
C PHE A 274 14.25 3.95 7.29
N LEU A 275 13.72 5.15 7.53
CA LEU A 275 14.49 6.40 7.58
C LEU A 275 14.41 6.93 9.00
N TRP A 276 15.48 6.83 9.81
CA TRP A 276 15.33 6.85 11.27
C TRP A 276 16.19 7.87 12.01
N TRP A 277 15.57 8.58 12.96
CA TRP A 277 16.07 9.82 13.57
C TRP A 277 17.16 9.66 14.64
N ARG A 278 17.25 8.49 15.29
CA ARG A 278 18.29 8.16 16.28
C ARG A 278 18.94 6.82 15.97
N ASP A 279 20.15 6.61 16.45
CA ASP A 279 20.81 5.31 16.31
C ASP A 279 20.26 4.27 17.29
N ASP A 280 20.24 3.02 16.87
CA ASP A 280 20.00 1.84 17.71
C ASP A 280 18.67 1.85 18.49
N ALA A 281 17.61 2.38 17.87
CA ALA A 281 16.24 2.22 18.37
C ALA A 281 15.75 0.79 18.11
N TYR A 282 16.25 -0.16 18.91
CA TYR A 282 16.02 -1.61 18.85
C TYR A 282 16.68 -2.32 17.67
N SER A 283 16.58 -1.79 16.45
CA SER A 283 17.28 -2.34 15.29
C SER A 283 17.58 -1.32 14.20
N ASN A 284 18.70 -1.53 13.51
CA ASN A 284 19.02 -0.89 12.24
C ASN A 284 18.82 -1.85 11.05
N ASP A 285 18.39 -3.09 11.28
CA ASP A 285 17.99 -4.02 10.21
C ASP A 285 16.66 -3.55 9.64
N THR A 286 16.60 -3.42 8.32
CA THR A 286 15.39 -2.96 7.62
C THR A 286 15.33 -3.55 6.21
N GLY A 287 14.38 -3.11 5.39
CA GLY A 287 14.30 -3.49 4.00
C GLY A 287 13.08 -2.92 3.31
N VAL A 288 12.99 -3.24 2.01
CA VAL A 288 11.80 -3.01 1.20
C VAL A 288 11.17 -4.36 0.92
N LEU A 289 9.97 -4.61 1.44
CA LEU A 289 9.18 -5.77 1.10
C LEU A 289 8.51 -5.54 -0.26
N ARG A 290 8.86 -6.36 -1.24
CA ARG A 290 8.19 -6.43 -2.54
C ARG A 290 7.11 -7.51 -2.52
N VAL A 291 5.90 -7.17 -2.94
CA VAL A 291 4.78 -8.08 -3.10
C VAL A 291 4.37 -8.07 -4.56
N THR A 292 4.45 -9.22 -5.23
CA THR A 292 4.04 -9.38 -6.62
C THR A 292 2.62 -9.93 -6.66
N LEU A 293 1.74 -9.22 -7.37
CA LEU A 293 0.36 -9.61 -7.63
C LEU A 293 0.26 -10.20 -9.04
N ARG A 294 -0.43 -11.34 -9.17
CA ARG A 294 -0.78 -11.96 -10.45
C ARG A 294 -2.27 -12.28 -10.46
N GLY A 295 -2.99 -11.71 -11.41
CA GLY A 295 -4.44 -11.88 -11.52
C GLY A 295 -5.20 -11.52 -10.23
N GLY A 296 -4.82 -10.42 -9.57
CA GLY A 296 -5.47 -9.97 -8.33
C GLY A 296 -5.14 -10.79 -7.08
N THR A 297 -4.10 -11.65 -7.12
CA THR A 297 -3.69 -12.45 -5.95
C THR A 297 -2.20 -12.30 -5.69
N VAL A 298 -1.78 -12.40 -4.43
CA VAL A 298 -0.37 -12.37 -4.05
C VAL A 298 0.32 -13.65 -4.57
N ALA A 299 1.26 -13.48 -5.49
CA ALA A 299 1.98 -14.57 -6.15
C ALA A 299 3.39 -14.80 -5.61
N ALA A 300 4.06 -13.73 -5.14
CA ALA A 300 5.39 -13.81 -4.56
C ALA A 300 5.64 -12.65 -3.60
N THR A 301 6.50 -12.88 -2.62
CA THR A 301 6.97 -11.86 -1.67
C THR A 301 8.47 -11.95 -1.50
N GLU A 302 9.16 -10.82 -1.45
CA GLU A 302 10.60 -10.74 -1.29
C GLU A 302 10.99 -9.52 -0.44
N LEU A 303 11.72 -9.74 0.66
CA LEU A 303 12.37 -8.65 1.38
C LEU A 303 13.69 -8.32 0.67
N VAL A 304 13.87 -7.07 0.22
CA VAL A 304 15.17 -6.53 -0.20
C VAL A 304 15.85 -5.92 1.04
N PRO A 305 16.90 -6.53 1.60
CA PRO A 305 17.48 -6.07 2.85
C PRO A 305 18.14 -4.70 2.73
N ALA A 306 18.02 -3.90 3.78
CA ALA A 306 18.71 -2.64 3.97
C ALA A 306 19.21 -2.51 5.42
N VAL A 307 20.19 -1.64 5.63
CA VAL A 307 20.65 -1.25 6.97
C VAL A 307 20.56 0.25 7.10
N ILE A 308 20.05 0.71 8.24
CA ILE A 308 20.02 2.14 8.56
C ILE A 308 21.42 2.61 8.91
N SER A 309 21.89 3.62 8.18
CA SER A 309 23.14 4.31 8.45
C SER A 309 23.14 4.87 9.87
N ARG A 310 24.08 4.38 10.70
CA ARG A 310 24.28 4.88 12.06
C ARG A 310 24.59 6.38 12.11
N ARG A 311 25.15 6.93 11.02
CA ARG A 311 25.50 8.35 10.90
C ARG A 311 24.33 9.22 10.46
N THR A 312 23.69 8.86 9.35
CA THR A 312 22.73 9.74 8.67
C THR A 312 21.28 9.35 8.91
N GLY A 313 21.01 8.13 9.39
CA GLY A 313 19.67 7.59 9.48
C GLY A 313 19.08 7.13 8.14
N GLN A 314 19.84 7.25 7.03
CA GLN A 314 19.42 6.79 5.71
C GLN A 314 19.47 5.27 5.61
N PRO A 315 18.45 4.62 5.03
CA PRO A 315 18.55 3.21 4.65
C PRO A 315 19.51 3.03 3.47
N ALA A 316 20.37 2.02 3.56
CA ALA A 316 21.34 1.69 2.52
C ALA A 316 21.36 0.19 2.24
N LEU A 317 21.61 -0.17 0.97
CA LEU A 317 21.89 -1.55 0.59
C LEU A 317 23.15 -2.03 1.32
N PRO A 318 23.09 -3.16 2.05
CA PRO A 318 24.21 -3.62 2.84
C PRO A 318 25.14 -4.48 1.99
N ALA A 319 26.34 -4.77 2.51
CA ALA A 319 27.23 -5.75 1.90
C ALA A 319 26.57 -7.15 1.87
N ALA A 320 26.98 -8.01 0.92
CA ALA A 320 26.35 -9.31 0.69
C ALA A 320 26.24 -10.19 1.96
N ARG A 321 27.29 -10.22 2.80
CA ARG A 321 27.26 -10.97 4.09
C ARG A 321 26.17 -10.47 5.02
N GLU A 322 26.01 -9.15 5.10
CA GLU A 322 25.05 -8.51 5.98
C GLU A 322 23.62 -8.66 5.42
N SER A 323 23.46 -8.56 4.10
CA SER A 323 22.21 -8.91 3.41
C SER A 323 21.77 -10.34 3.72
N ALA A 324 22.68 -11.31 3.66
CA ALA A 324 22.38 -12.71 3.97
C ALA A 324 22.02 -12.91 5.44
N ARG A 325 22.69 -12.21 6.37
CA ARG A 325 22.36 -12.22 7.80
C ARG A 325 20.93 -11.72 8.05
N ILE A 326 20.55 -10.59 7.45
CA ILE A 326 19.22 -10.00 7.60
C ILE A 326 18.16 -10.94 7.02
N GLN A 327 18.40 -11.53 5.85
CA GLN A 327 17.48 -12.52 5.27
C GLN A 327 17.28 -13.74 6.17
N SER A 328 18.37 -14.30 6.71
CA SER A 328 18.28 -15.44 7.63
C SER A 328 17.44 -15.08 8.86
N LYS A 329 17.74 -13.95 9.50
CA LYS A 329 16.98 -13.44 10.65
C LYS A 329 15.50 -13.22 10.30
N TYR A 330 15.22 -12.65 9.13
CA TYR A 330 13.85 -12.43 8.65
C TYR A 330 13.06 -13.73 8.51
N VAL A 331 13.68 -14.78 7.98
CA VAL A 331 13.06 -16.12 7.90
C VAL A 331 12.85 -16.72 9.29
N ASP A 332 13.82 -16.58 10.20
CA ASP A 332 13.73 -17.12 11.56
C ASP A 332 12.57 -16.49 12.37
N LEU A 333 12.29 -15.20 12.15
CA LEU A 333 11.19 -14.46 12.80
C LEU A 333 9.80 -15.05 12.49
N ARG A 334 9.67 -15.90 11.46
CA ARG A 334 8.41 -16.61 11.15
C ARG A 334 7.99 -17.55 12.29
N GLY A 335 8.95 -18.05 13.08
CA GLY A 335 8.73 -19.07 14.10
C GLY A 335 7.74 -18.70 15.21
N CYS A 336 7.44 -17.41 15.41
CA CYS A 336 6.48 -16.96 16.42
C CYS A 336 5.29 -16.17 15.87
N THR A 337 5.08 -16.22 14.55
CA THR A 337 3.96 -15.52 13.89
C THR A 337 2.61 -16.14 14.19
N GLY A 338 2.58 -17.47 14.38
CA GLY A 338 1.34 -18.26 14.43
C GLY A 338 0.63 -18.35 13.07
N LEU A 339 1.40 -18.18 11.98
CA LEU A 339 1.00 -18.36 10.59
C LEU A 339 1.63 -19.63 10.01
#